data_AF-A0A1B8YGC5-F1
#
_entry.id   AF-A0A1B8YGC5-F1
#
_cell.length_a   1.000
_cell.length_b   1.000
_cell.length_c   1.000
_cell.angle_alpha   90.00
_cell.angle_beta   90.00
_cell.angle_gamma   90.00
#
_symmetry.space_group_name_H-M   'P 1'
#
loop_
_entity.id
_entity.type
_entity.pdbx_description
1 polymer ?
#
loop_
_entity_poly.entity_id
_entity_poly.type
_entity_poly.pdbx_seq_one_letter_code
_entity_poly.pdbx_strand_id
1 'polypeptide(L)'
;MTENNSLFVTLDNELRKLISTTKPAYRRRLANKLAKAIRADQQKRIRSQKNVDGTAYEPRRRRVLRSQKGIKFLYQGDVRTLKNWRATRGRRGRMITGFDEERNAVRSFYRSGIERYLEINHSEVKKTSNRRDPMFRRLRTARFLKSSASSAAAVVGFQGRAAAIARQHQYGLEGSINALAEVRYPQRQLLGITQHERLQLIELIYHDLVGQL
;
A
#
# COMPACT_ATOMS: atom_id res chain seq x y z
N MET A 1 17.63 9.53 -42.86
CA MET A 1 17.55 8.83 -41.55
C MET A 1 18.85 8.12 -41.14
N THR A 2 19.91 8.12 -41.97
CA THR A 2 21.19 7.45 -41.71
C THR A 2 22.13 8.24 -40.79
N GLU A 3 22.11 9.59 -40.84
CA GLU A 3 23.00 10.43 -40.02
C GLU A 3 22.73 10.36 -38.51
N ASN A 4 21.46 10.33 -38.09
CA ASN A 4 21.12 10.16 -36.68
C ASN A 4 21.69 8.86 -36.10
N ASN A 5 21.70 7.78 -36.89
CA ASN A 5 22.23 6.49 -36.45
C ASN A 5 23.76 6.54 -36.25
N SER A 6 24.47 7.27 -37.11
CA SER A 6 25.91 7.52 -36.99
C SER A 6 26.28 8.29 -35.71
N LEU A 7 25.51 9.34 -35.38
CA LEU A 7 25.73 10.14 -34.17
C LEU A 7 25.54 9.31 -32.89
N PHE A 8 24.51 8.47 -32.82
CA PHE A 8 24.29 7.60 -31.66
C PHE A 8 25.39 6.55 -31.48
N VAL A 9 25.89 5.97 -32.57
CA VAL A 9 27.02 5.02 -32.53
C VAL A 9 28.30 5.70 -32.04
N THR A 10 28.58 6.90 -32.54
CA THR A 10 29.74 7.70 -32.11
C THR A 10 29.66 8.04 -30.62
N LEU A 11 28.49 8.49 -30.17
CA LEU A 11 28.23 8.74 -28.75
C LEU A 11 28.40 7.48 -27.89
N ASP A 12 27.87 6.34 -28.31
CA ASP A 12 28.01 5.08 -27.57
C ASP A 12 29.48 4.67 -27.43
N ASN A 13 30.27 4.84 -28.49
CA ASN A 13 31.71 4.56 -28.47
C ASN A 13 32.46 5.48 -27.50
N GLU A 14 32.19 6.78 -27.51
CA GLU A 14 32.81 7.72 -26.57
C GLU A 14 32.39 7.44 -25.11
N LEU A 15 31.12 7.09 -24.88
CA LEU A 15 30.65 6.68 -23.56
C LEU A 15 31.32 5.38 -23.08
N ARG A 16 31.51 4.40 -23.96
CA ARG A 16 32.26 3.17 -23.63
C ARG A 16 33.71 3.48 -23.29
N LYS A 17 34.35 4.37 -24.04
CA LYS A 17 35.71 4.82 -23.76
C LYS A 17 35.79 5.49 -22.39
N LEU A 18 34.88 6.42 -22.09
CA LEU A 18 34.78 7.06 -20.78
C LEU A 18 34.54 6.05 -19.64
N ILE A 19 33.68 5.06 -19.86
CA ILE A 19 33.46 3.99 -18.88
C ILE A 19 34.75 3.18 -18.70
N SER A 20 35.50 2.88 -19.76
CA SER A 20 36.76 2.12 -19.68
C SER A 20 37.87 2.86 -18.94
N THR A 21 37.95 4.19 -19.08
CA THR A 21 38.95 5.03 -18.41
C THR A 21 38.62 5.30 -16.95
N THR A 22 37.33 5.26 -16.58
CA THR A 22 36.91 5.45 -15.18
C THR A 22 37.24 4.24 -14.30
N LYS A 23 37.97 4.48 -13.21
CA LYS A 23 38.35 3.44 -12.24
C LYS A 23 37.09 2.77 -11.62
N PRO A 24 37.07 1.45 -11.40
CA PRO A 24 35.93 0.74 -10.80
C PRO A 24 35.46 1.32 -9.46
N ALA A 25 36.40 1.81 -8.63
CA ALA A 25 36.10 2.46 -7.36
C ALA A 25 35.29 3.76 -7.53
N TYR A 26 35.65 4.59 -8.52
CA TYR A 26 34.89 5.79 -8.87
C TYR A 26 33.49 5.43 -9.34
N ARG A 27 33.35 4.48 -10.28
CA ARG A 27 32.04 4.06 -10.77
C ARG A 27 31.14 3.55 -9.63
N ARG A 28 31.69 2.78 -8.69
CA ARG A 28 30.96 2.33 -7.50
C ARG A 28 30.53 3.50 -6.61
N ARG A 29 31.37 4.52 -6.43
CA ARG A 29 31.04 5.73 -5.67
C ARG A 29 29.90 6.51 -6.32
N LEU A 30 29.98 6.75 -7.63
CA LEU A 30 28.93 7.41 -8.41
C LEU A 30 27.63 6.61 -8.38
N ALA A 31 27.68 5.29 -8.58
CA ALA A 31 26.52 4.43 -8.50
C ALA A 31 25.86 4.45 -7.11
N ASN A 32 26.62 4.56 -6.02
CA ASN A 32 26.05 4.77 -4.69
C ASN A 32 25.33 6.12 -4.55
N LYS A 33 25.89 7.19 -5.12
CA LYS A 33 25.27 8.52 -5.16
C LYS A 33 23.94 8.47 -5.93
N LEU A 34 23.94 7.85 -7.10
CA LEU A 34 22.74 7.61 -7.91
C LEU A 34 21.69 6.78 -7.17
N ALA A 35 22.08 5.67 -6.55
CA ALA A 35 21.16 4.80 -5.82
C ALA A 35 20.49 5.55 -4.65
N LYS A 36 21.21 6.46 -3.98
CA LYS A 36 20.66 7.34 -2.94
C LYS A 36 19.65 8.35 -3.51
N ALA A 37 20.00 9.02 -4.61
CA ALA A 37 19.13 9.98 -5.30
C ALA A 37 17.84 9.30 -5.78
N ILE A 38 17.96 8.22 -6.57
CA ILE A 38 16.84 7.43 -7.07
C ILE A 38 15.92 7.02 -5.92
N ARG A 39 16.48 6.48 -4.82
CA ARG A 39 15.68 6.07 -3.67
C ARG A 39 14.93 7.25 -3.05
N ALA A 40 15.57 8.41 -2.89
CA ALA A 40 14.92 9.60 -2.34
C ALA A 40 13.74 10.03 -3.21
N ASP A 41 13.89 9.98 -4.53
CA ASP A 41 12.81 10.31 -5.48
C ASP A 41 11.67 9.30 -5.41
N GLN A 42 11.98 7.99 -5.40
CA GLN A 42 10.96 6.95 -5.19
C GLN A 42 10.21 7.17 -3.86
N GLN A 43 10.92 7.52 -2.78
CA GLN A 43 10.32 7.80 -1.48
C GLN A 43 9.40 9.02 -1.51
N LYS A 44 9.82 10.09 -2.19
CA LYS A 44 9.05 11.32 -2.37
C LYS A 44 7.78 11.05 -3.18
N ARG A 45 7.88 10.31 -4.28
CA ARG A 45 6.73 9.96 -5.12
C ARG A 45 5.74 9.04 -4.43
N ILE A 46 6.21 8.00 -3.73
CA ILE A 46 5.33 7.14 -2.93
C ILE A 46 4.69 7.95 -1.80
N ARG A 47 5.39 8.92 -1.20
CA ARG A 47 4.81 9.84 -0.20
C ARG A 47 3.67 10.67 -0.78
N SER A 48 3.84 11.20 -1.98
CA SER A 48 2.84 12.03 -2.66
C SER A 48 1.70 11.23 -3.29
N GLN A 49 1.77 9.89 -3.25
CA GLN A 49 0.77 8.98 -3.82
C GLN A 49 0.56 9.21 -5.32
N LYS A 50 1.64 9.38 -6.08
CA LYS A 50 1.61 9.60 -7.53
C LYS A 50 2.28 8.46 -8.31
N ASN A 51 1.77 8.20 -9.51
CA ASN A 51 2.39 7.34 -10.52
C ASN A 51 3.53 8.09 -11.23
N VAL A 52 4.26 7.39 -12.10
CA VAL A 52 5.43 7.93 -12.83
C VAL A 52 5.01 9.02 -13.82
N ASP A 53 3.82 8.90 -14.40
CA ASP A 53 3.19 9.92 -15.25
C ASP A 53 2.66 11.14 -14.47
N GLY A 54 2.74 11.13 -13.14
CA GLY A 54 2.25 12.19 -12.27
C GLY A 54 0.79 12.06 -11.83
N THR A 55 0.03 11.09 -12.37
CA THR A 55 -1.36 10.83 -11.97
C THR A 55 -1.43 10.34 -10.51
N ALA A 56 -2.53 10.62 -9.81
CA ALA A 56 -2.72 10.14 -8.45
C ALA A 56 -2.98 8.63 -8.42
N TYR A 57 -2.51 7.96 -7.36
CA TYR A 57 -2.85 6.56 -7.12
C TYR A 57 -4.35 6.38 -6.96
N GLU A 58 -4.87 5.27 -7.50
CA GLU A 58 -6.26 4.91 -7.28
C GLU A 58 -6.53 4.75 -5.76
N PRO A 59 -7.59 5.37 -5.21
CA PRO A 59 -7.86 5.34 -3.78
C PRO A 59 -8.14 3.93 -3.25
N ARG A 60 -8.04 3.74 -1.93
CA ARG A 60 -8.42 2.46 -1.31
C ARG A 60 -9.93 2.28 -1.46
N ARG A 61 -10.36 1.07 -1.80
CA ARG A 61 -11.78 0.69 -1.67
C ARG A 61 -12.22 0.90 -0.22
N ARG A 62 -13.28 1.67 -0.01
CA ARG A 62 -13.80 1.97 1.33
C ARG A 62 -14.37 0.69 1.95
N ARG A 63 -14.01 0.42 3.20
CA ARG A 63 -14.62 -0.69 3.94
C ARG A 63 -15.99 -0.24 4.44
N VAL A 64 -17.04 -0.86 3.91
CA VAL A 64 -18.40 -0.70 4.44
C VAL A 64 -18.55 -1.66 5.60
N LEU A 65 -18.55 -1.15 6.82
CA LEU A 65 -18.92 -1.91 8.00
C LEU A 65 -20.45 -1.98 8.05
N ARG A 66 -20.95 -3.19 8.19
CA ARG A 66 -22.38 -3.48 8.31
C ARG A 66 -22.64 -3.84 9.76
N SER A 67 -23.47 -3.05 10.43
CA SER A 67 -23.94 -3.33 11.80
C SER A 67 -25.45 -3.31 11.81
N GLN A 68 -26.08 -4.31 12.44
CA GLN A 68 -27.53 -4.28 12.68
C GLN A 68 -27.83 -3.19 13.71
N LYS A 69 -28.84 -2.35 13.46
CA LYS A 69 -29.41 -1.50 14.50
C LYS A 69 -29.93 -2.41 15.62
N GLY A 70 -29.81 -1.94 16.87
CA GLY A 70 -29.99 -2.80 18.03
C GLY A 70 -31.40 -3.37 18.19
N ILE A 71 -31.53 -4.35 19.06
CA ILE A 71 -32.82 -4.84 19.55
C ILE A 71 -33.04 -4.33 20.97
N LYS A 72 -34.26 -3.87 21.26
CA LYS A 72 -34.67 -3.46 22.61
C LYS A 72 -35.79 -4.36 23.09
N PHE A 73 -35.66 -4.91 24.28
CA PHE A 73 -36.63 -5.83 24.86
C PHE A 73 -36.67 -5.76 26.38
N LEU A 74 -37.77 -6.18 26.98
CA LEU A 74 -37.95 -6.32 28.42
C LEU A 74 -37.54 -7.73 28.85
N TYR A 75 -36.69 -7.83 29.86
CA TYR A 75 -36.18 -9.09 30.39
C TYR A 75 -36.06 -8.99 31.92
N GLN A 76 -36.87 -9.79 32.64
CA GLN A 76 -36.92 -9.78 34.11
C GLN A 76 -37.19 -8.38 34.67
N GLY A 77 -38.14 -7.66 34.07
CA GLY A 77 -38.48 -6.27 34.43
C GLY A 77 -37.48 -5.19 33.95
N ASP A 78 -36.29 -5.57 33.47
CA ASP A 78 -35.30 -4.62 32.96
C ASP A 78 -35.40 -4.46 31.44
N VAL A 79 -35.39 -3.23 30.95
CA VAL A 79 -35.22 -2.97 29.52
C VAL A 79 -33.77 -3.22 29.13
N ARG A 80 -33.55 -3.99 28.07
CA ARG A 80 -32.22 -4.30 27.52
C ARG A 80 -32.14 -3.83 26.09
N THR A 81 -31.02 -3.19 25.75
CA THR A 81 -30.71 -2.79 24.37
C THR A 81 -29.43 -3.50 23.93
N LEU A 82 -29.52 -4.33 22.88
CA LEU A 82 -28.37 -5.04 22.33
C LEU A 82 -28.01 -4.54 20.93
N LYS A 83 -26.75 -4.21 20.70
CA LYS A 83 -26.17 -3.94 19.37
C LYS A 83 -25.46 -5.17 18.82
N ASN A 84 -25.39 -5.27 17.48
CA ASN A 84 -24.72 -6.36 16.77
C ASN A 84 -25.15 -7.74 17.27
N TRP A 85 -26.44 -7.89 17.57
CA TRP A 85 -26.98 -9.10 18.16
C TRP A 85 -27.13 -10.20 17.11
N ARG A 86 -27.16 -11.45 17.55
CA ARG A 86 -27.43 -12.62 16.70
C ARG A 86 -28.28 -13.63 17.46
N ALA A 87 -29.06 -14.42 16.73
CA ALA A 87 -29.71 -15.58 17.31
C ALA A 87 -28.64 -16.65 17.63
N THR A 88 -28.65 -17.14 18.87
CA THR A 88 -27.75 -18.20 19.35
C THR A 88 -28.58 -19.31 20.00
N ARG A 89 -27.93 -20.40 20.39
CA ARG A 89 -28.58 -21.51 21.10
C ARG A 89 -27.73 -21.88 22.31
N GLY A 90 -28.35 -21.94 23.47
CA GLY A 90 -27.76 -22.41 24.72
C GLY A 90 -28.36 -23.75 25.12
N ARG A 91 -27.94 -24.27 26.28
CA ARG A 91 -28.43 -25.55 26.80
C ARG A 91 -29.94 -25.58 26.97
N ARG A 92 -30.54 -24.46 27.43
CA ARG A 92 -31.99 -24.34 27.69
C ARG A 92 -32.79 -23.80 26.50
N GLY A 93 -32.20 -23.73 25.30
CA GLY A 93 -32.92 -23.35 24.08
C GLY A 93 -32.38 -22.11 23.38
N ARG A 94 -33.26 -21.40 22.65
CA ARG A 94 -32.89 -20.27 21.79
C ARG A 94 -32.54 -19.05 22.62
N MET A 95 -31.43 -18.40 22.27
CA MET A 95 -30.93 -17.19 22.91
C MET A 95 -30.77 -16.06 21.90
N ILE A 96 -30.63 -14.85 22.42
CA ILE A 96 -30.15 -13.69 21.69
C ILE A 96 -28.86 -13.25 22.38
N THR A 97 -27.78 -13.17 21.61
CA THR A 97 -26.47 -12.73 22.11
C THR A 97 -26.07 -11.46 21.37
N GLY A 98 -25.69 -10.42 22.10
CA GLY A 98 -25.25 -9.15 21.52
C GLY A 98 -24.51 -8.30 22.53
N PHE A 99 -24.04 -7.13 22.10
CA PHE A 99 -23.41 -6.16 22.98
C PHE A 99 -24.49 -5.37 23.72
N ASP A 100 -24.62 -5.60 25.02
CA ASP A 100 -25.53 -4.89 25.91
C ASP A 100 -24.99 -3.47 26.17
N GLU A 101 -25.74 -2.46 25.75
CA GLU A 101 -25.30 -1.06 25.84
C GLU A 101 -25.23 -0.57 27.29
N GLU A 102 -26.14 -1.02 28.15
CA GLU A 102 -26.20 -0.61 29.55
C GLU A 102 -25.10 -1.26 30.37
N ARG A 103 -24.85 -2.55 30.11
CA ARG A 103 -23.82 -3.32 30.82
C ARG A 103 -22.44 -3.23 30.16
N ASN A 104 -22.34 -2.55 29.02
CA ASN A 104 -21.13 -2.36 28.22
C ASN A 104 -20.34 -3.67 27.96
N ALA A 105 -21.08 -4.78 27.77
CA ALA A 105 -20.51 -6.12 27.66
C ALA A 105 -21.33 -7.01 26.73
N VAL A 106 -20.70 -8.03 26.14
CA VAL A 106 -21.43 -9.03 25.35
C VAL A 106 -22.22 -9.94 26.28
N ARG A 107 -23.54 -9.98 26.12
CA ARG A 107 -24.44 -10.77 26.97
C ARG A 107 -25.40 -11.60 26.14
N SER A 108 -25.86 -12.69 26.73
CA SER A 108 -26.81 -13.61 26.13
C SER A 108 -28.06 -13.70 26.98
N PHE A 109 -29.23 -13.63 26.34
CA PHE A 109 -30.54 -13.70 26.98
C PHE A 109 -31.34 -14.81 26.34
N TYR A 110 -31.95 -15.67 27.16
CA TYR A 110 -32.86 -16.68 26.65
C TYR A 110 -34.12 -16.03 26.10
N ARG A 111 -34.53 -16.42 24.89
CA ARG A 111 -35.75 -15.88 24.28
C ARG A 111 -37.00 -16.17 25.09
N SER A 112 -37.02 -17.31 25.80
CA SER A 112 -38.11 -17.67 26.71
C SER A 112 -38.25 -16.74 27.90
N GLY A 113 -37.20 -16.00 28.27
CA GLY A 113 -37.24 -15.01 29.35
C GLY A 113 -37.47 -13.58 28.85
N ILE A 114 -37.66 -13.39 27.55
CA ILE A 114 -38.01 -12.08 27.00
C ILE A 114 -39.51 -11.92 27.11
N GLU A 115 -39.92 -11.00 27.97
CA GLU A 115 -41.34 -10.72 28.23
C GLU A 115 -41.97 -9.98 27.04
N ARG A 116 -41.24 -8.99 26.50
CA ARG A 116 -41.73 -8.16 25.40
C ARG A 116 -40.60 -7.59 24.56
N TYR A 117 -40.74 -7.66 23.24
CA TYR A 117 -39.91 -6.87 22.34
C TYR A 117 -40.46 -5.45 22.24
N LEU A 118 -39.62 -4.47 22.56
CA LEU A 118 -39.99 -3.05 22.50
C LEU A 118 -39.65 -2.46 21.13
N GLU A 119 -38.52 -2.86 20.56
CA GLU A 119 -38.08 -2.42 19.23
C GLU A 119 -37.18 -3.48 18.60
N ILE A 120 -37.46 -3.87 17.35
CA ILE A 120 -36.61 -4.76 16.59
C ILE A 120 -36.20 -4.06 15.30
N ASN A 121 -35.03 -3.43 15.30
CA ASN A 121 -34.51 -2.82 14.09
C ASN A 121 -33.64 -3.80 13.30
N HIS A 122 -34.16 -4.30 12.19
CA HIS A 122 -33.38 -5.07 11.22
C HIS A 122 -32.57 -4.19 10.25
N SER A 123 -32.67 -2.85 10.37
CA SER A 123 -31.99 -1.95 9.44
C SER A 123 -30.46 -2.03 9.58
N GLU A 124 -29.80 -2.25 8.44
CA GLU A 124 -28.35 -2.30 8.33
C GLU A 124 -27.78 -0.89 8.33
N VAL A 125 -27.06 -0.50 9.38
CA VAL A 125 -26.30 0.76 9.36
C VAL A 125 -24.99 0.50 8.62
N LYS A 126 -24.82 1.15 7.47
CA LYS A 126 -23.55 1.17 6.73
C LYS A 126 -22.66 2.27 7.32
N LYS A 127 -21.65 1.88 8.11
CA LYS A 127 -20.57 2.80 8.51
C LYS A 127 -19.40 2.64 7.55
N THR A 128 -19.12 3.65 6.74
CA THR A 128 -17.89 3.68 5.93
C THR A 128 -16.71 4.05 6.81
N SER A 129 -15.75 3.15 6.96
CA SER A 129 -14.48 3.46 7.63
C SER A 129 -13.41 3.78 6.59
N ASN A 130 -12.82 4.97 6.69
CA ASN A 130 -11.68 5.38 5.88
C ASN A 130 -10.39 5.22 6.68
N ARG A 131 -9.40 4.54 6.11
CA ARG A 131 -8.06 4.51 6.70
C ARG A 131 -7.37 5.83 6.39
N ARG A 132 -7.00 6.58 7.44
CA ARG A 132 -6.40 7.92 7.32
C ARG A 132 -4.95 7.91 6.82
N ASP A 133 -4.22 6.82 7.02
CA ASP A 133 -2.84 6.70 6.55
C ASP A 133 -2.74 6.63 5.01
N PRO A 134 -1.75 7.29 4.39
CA PRO A 134 -1.45 7.09 2.97
C PRO A 134 -1.03 5.65 2.67
N MET A 135 -1.26 5.17 1.44
CA MET A 135 -0.81 3.82 1.06
C MET A 135 0.71 3.75 1.09
N PHE A 136 1.25 2.54 1.31
CA PHE A 136 2.69 2.30 1.22
C PHE A 136 3.56 3.17 2.16
N ARG A 137 2.97 3.80 3.19
CA ARG A 137 3.68 4.64 4.18
C ARG A 137 4.89 3.92 4.78
N ARG A 138 4.75 2.63 5.11
CA ARG A 138 5.86 1.80 5.61
C ARG A 138 6.77 1.34 4.48
N LEU A 139 6.19 0.92 3.35
CA LEU A 139 6.90 0.34 2.22
C LEU A 139 7.96 1.31 1.65
N ARG A 140 7.70 2.63 1.64
CA ARG A 140 8.70 3.62 1.20
C ARG A 140 9.93 3.73 2.11
N THR A 141 9.87 3.30 3.38
CA THR A 141 11.00 3.49 4.31
C THR A 141 12.24 2.67 3.89
N ALA A 142 13.43 3.09 4.31
CA ALA A 142 14.69 2.39 4.01
C ALA A 142 14.74 0.93 4.52
N ARG A 143 13.85 0.58 5.46
CA ARG A 143 13.66 -0.81 5.89
C ARG A 143 13.19 -1.70 4.75
N PHE A 144 12.35 -1.20 3.85
CA PHE A 144 11.75 -1.99 2.77
C PHE A 144 12.25 -1.59 1.37
N LEU A 145 12.41 -0.30 1.10
CA LEU A 145 12.97 0.20 -0.16
C LEU A 145 14.50 0.15 -0.08
N LYS A 146 15.09 -0.91 -0.60
CA LYS A 146 16.53 -1.18 -0.60
C LYS A 146 17.23 -0.48 -1.77
N SER A 147 18.50 -0.18 -1.58
CA SER A 147 19.37 0.39 -2.57
C SER A 147 20.71 -0.31 -2.46
N SER A 148 21.30 -0.66 -3.59
CA SER A 148 22.61 -1.29 -3.68
C SER A 148 23.31 -0.75 -4.92
N ALA A 149 24.64 -0.67 -4.88
CA ALA A 149 25.42 -0.20 -6.00
C ALA A 149 26.65 -1.08 -6.22
N SER A 150 26.96 -1.31 -7.48
CA SER A 150 28.19 -1.92 -7.97
C SER A 150 28.94 -0.92 -8.84
N SER A 151 30.11 -1.32 -9.37
CA SER A 151 30.83 -0.53 -10.37
C SER A 151 30.12 -0.48 -11.73
N ALA A 152 29.06 -1.27 -11.93
CA ALA A 152 28.30 -1.36 -13.18
C ALA A 152 26.86 -0.84 -13.06
N ALA A 153 26.28 -0.82 -11.86
CA ALA A 153 24.86 -0.47 -11.70
C ALA A 153 24.53 0.16 -10.35
N ALA A 154 23.53 1.04 -10.36
CA ALA A 154 22.79 1.51 -9.20
C ALA A 154 21.40 0.85 -9.21
N VAL A 155 21.04 0.15 -8.12
CA VAL A 155 19.79 -0.59 -8.03
C VAL A 155 18.99 -0.07 -6.84
N VAL A 156 17.70 0.21 -7.06
CA VAL A 156 16.73 0.56 -6.02
C VAL A 156 15.50 -0.31 -6.21
N GLY A 157 15.04 -0.95 -5.14
CA GLY A 157 13.89 -1.83 -5.23
C GLY A 157 13.49 -2.44 -3.90
N PHE A 158 12.52 -3.35 -3.97
CA PHE A 158 12.02 -4.08 -2.81
C PHE A 158 12.55 -5.51 -2.81
N GLN A 159 12.57 -6.15 -1.65
CA GLN A 159 12.99 -7.55 -1.49
C GLN A 159 11.95 -8.36 -0.69
N GLY A 160 11.96 -9.68 -0.88
CA GLY A 160 11.07 -10.62 -0.18
C GLY A 160 9.58 -10.27 -0.31
N ARG A 161 8.84 -10.35 0.79
CA ARG A 161 7.39 -10.08 0.82
C ARG A 161 7.03 -8.64 0.43
N ALA A 162 7.92 -7.67 0.67
CA ALA A 162 7.73 -6.30 0.21
C ALA A 162 7.79 -6.19 -1.32
N ALA A 163 8.66 -6.99 -1.98
CA ALA A 163 8.73 -7.05 -3.43
C ALA A 163 7.48 -7.67 -4.05
N ALA A 164 6.94 -8.71 -3.43
CA ALA A 164 5.69 -9.34 -3.89
C ALA A 164 4.53 -8.32 -3.90
N ILE A 165 4.33 -7.61 -2.78
CA ILE A 165 3.31 -6.56 -2.67
C ILE A 165 3.56 -5.44 -3.68
N ALA A 166 4.81 -4.96 -3.77
CA ALA A 166 5.15 -3.91 -4.70
C ALA A 166 4.89 -4.30 -6.15
N ARG A 167 5.22 -5.54 -6.54
CA ARG A 167 4.99 -6.08 -7.88
C ARG A 167 3.51 -6.15 -8.21
N GLN A 168 2.68 -6.63 -7.28
CA GLN A 168 1.22 -6.67 -7.46
C GLN A 168 0.66 -5.28 -7.79
N HIS A 169 1.10 -4.26 -7.06
CA HIS A 169 0.67 -2.89 -7.32
C HIS A 169 1.34 -2.28 -8.56
N GLN A 170 2.62 -2.55 -8.82
CA GLN A 170 3.37 -1.97 -9.94
C GLN A 170 2.72 -2.29 -11.30
N TYR A 171 2.21 -3.52 -11.44
CA TYR A 171 1.64 -4.02 -12.69
C TYR A 171 0.13 -4.26 -12.62
N GLY A 172 -0.51 -3.98 -11.47
CA GLY A 172 -1.94 -4.22 -11.28
C GLY A 172 -2.32 -5.70 -11.37
N LEU A 173 -1.50 -6.58 -10.78
CA LEU A 173 -1.70 -8.02 -10.83
C LEU A 173 -2.83 -8.46 -9.90
N GLU A 174 -3.25 -9.71 -10.07
CA GLU A 174 -4.12 -10.39 -9.13
C GLU A 174 -3.36 -10.84 -7.89
N GLY A 175 -4.06 -10.92 -6.77
CA GLY A 175 -3.55 -11.58 -5.58
C GLY A 175 -4.61 -11.91 -4.57
N SER A 176 -4.30 -12.92 -3.76
CA SER A 176 -5.15 -13.42 -2.69
C SER A 176 -5.24 -12.43 -1.52
N ILE A 177 -6.46 -12.08 -1.13
CA ILE A 177 -6.76 -11.35 0.11
C ILE A 177 -6.84 -12.33 1.28
N ASN A 178 -7.44 -13.50 1.05
CA ASN A 178 -7.53 -14.62 1.97
C ASN A 178 -7.63 -15.93 1.17
N ALA A 179 -7.66 -17.08 1.87
CA ALA A 179 -7.69 -18.41 1.24
C ALA A 179 -8.85 -18.63 0.25
N LEU A 180 -9.88 -17.78 0.25
CA LEU A 180 -11.11 -17.96 -0.53
C LEU A 180 -11.38 -16.81 -1.51
N ALA A 181 -10.54 -15.78 -1.56
CA ALA A 181 -10.80 -14.59 -2.37
C ALA A 181 -9.53 -14.02 -2.97
N GLU A 182 -9.56 -13.84 -4.29
CA GLU A 182 -8.57 -13.13 -5.08
C GLU A 182 -9.15 -11.82 -5.62
N VAL A 183 -8.29 -10.83 -5.77
CA VAL A 183 -8.68 -9.54 -6.34
C VAL A 183 -7.59 -9.04 -7.28
N ARG A 184 -8.01 -8.39 -8.35
CA ARG A 184 -7.12 -7.58 -9.17
C ARG A 184 -6.79 -6.27 -8.45
N TYR A 185 -5.52 -6.02 -8.22
CA TYR A 185 -5.08 -4.78 -7.60
C TYR A 185 -5.03 -3.67 -8.64
N PRO A 186 -5.47 -2.45 -8.32
CA PRO A 186 -5.21 -1.31 -9.19
C PRO A 186 -3.73 -1.01 -9.33
N GLN A 187 -3.34 -0.63 -10.54
CA GLN A 187 -1.96 -0.25 -10.84
C GLN A 187 -1.58 1.02 -10.10
N ARG A 188 -0.51 0.93 -9.31
CA ARG A 188 0.11 2.03 -8.57
C ARG A 188 1.61 1.88 -8.77
N GLN A 189 2.19 2.71 -9.63
CA GLN A 189 3.59 2.63 -10.03
C GLN A 189 4.48 3.15 -8.90
N LEU A 190 4.93 2.24 -8.04
CA LEU A 190 5.79 2.55 -6.90
C LEU A 190 7.22 2.84 -7.37
N LEU A 191 7.70 2.05 -8.34
CA LEU A 191 9.02 2.18 -8.94
C LEU A 191 8.92 2.73 -10.36
N GLY A 192 9.94 3.49 -10.75
CA GLY A 192 10.05 4.12 -12.07
C GLY A 192 10.77 5.45 -11.99
N ILE A 193 11.21 5.96 -13.13
CA ILE A 193 11.96 7.21 -13.24
C ILE A 193 11.16 8.14 -14.15
N THR A 194 10.75 9.30 -13.62
CA THR A 194 10.07 10.32 -14.43
C THR A 194 11.07 11.01 -15.38
N GLN A 195 10.57 11.73 -16.39
CA GLN A 195 11.43 12.53 -17.27
C GLN A 195 12.31 13.50 -16.47
N HIS A 196 11.73 14.17 -15.47
CA HIS A 196 12.44 15.14 -14.63
C HIS A 196 13.51 14.47 -13.75
N GLU A 197 13.17 13.36 -13.09
CA GLU A 197 14.12 12.58 -12.28
C GLU A 197 15.28 12.07 -13.16
N ARG A 198 14.98 11.62 -14.40
CA ARG A 198 16.02 11.18 -15.34
C ARG A 198 17.02 12.29 -15.67
N LEU A 199 16.53 13.50 -15.94
CA LEU A 199 17.39 14.65 -16.24
C LEU A 199 18.26 15.02 -15.04
N GLN A 200 17.71 15.03 -13.82
CA GLN A 200 18.48 15.28 -12.60
C GLN A 200 19.58 14.24 -12.37
N LEU A 201 19.31 12.97 -12.68
CA LEU A 201 20.34 11.92 -12.58
C LEU A 201 21.44 12.10 -13.63
N ILE A 202 21.11 12.53 -14.85
CA ILE A 202 22.10 12.82 -15.90
C ILE A 202 22.96 14.02 -15.49
N GLU A 203 22.35 15.09 -14.98
CA GLU A 203 23.06 16.27 -14.48
C GLU A 203 24.00 15.90 -13.31
N LEU A 204 23.53 15.06 -12.38
CA LEU A 204 24.35 14.54 -11.29
C LEU A 204 25.57 13.76 -11.80
N ILE A 205 25.40 12.95 -12.85
CA ILE A 205 26.51 12.22 -13.50
C ILE A 205 27.49 13.21 -14.12
N TYR A 206 26.99 14.17 -14.90
CA TYR A 206 27.81 15.16 -15.58
C TYR A 206 28.68 15.96 -14.60
N HIS A 207 28.09 16.52 -13.55
CA HIS A 207 28.84 17.27 -12.54
C HIS A 207 29.86 16.40 -11.79
N ASP A 208 29.53 15.13 -11.51
CA ASP A 208 30.44 14.22 -10.81
C ASP A 208 31.62 13.78 -11.70
N LEU A 209 31.46 13.79 -13.02
CA LEU A 209 32.52 13.52 -14.00
C LEU A 209 33.41 14.74 -14.23
N VAL A 210 32.81 15.92 -14.45
CA VAL A 210 33.56 17.17 -14.68
C VAL A 210 34.40 17.55 -13.47
N GLY A 211 33.88 17.37 -12.25
CA GLY A 211 34.66 17.64 -11.02
C GLY A 211 35.82 16.67 -10.75
N GLN A 212 36.12 15.73 -11.66
CA GLN A 212 37.29 14.86 -11.60
C GLN A 212 38.37 15.17 -12.65
N LEU A 213 38.03 15.95 -13.68
CA LEU A 213 38.97 16.45 -14.68
C LEU A 213 39.59 17.75 -14.17
#